data_AF-A0A4R7FUJ4-F1
#
_entry.id   AF-A0A4R7FUJ4-F1
#
_cell.length_a   1.000
_cell.length_b   1.000
_cell.length_c   1.000
_cell.angle_alpha   90.00
_cell.angle_beta   90.00
_cell.angle_gamma   90.00
#
_symmetry.space_group_name_H-M   'P 1'
#
loop_
_entity.id
_entity.type
_entity.pdbx_description
1 polymer ?
#
loop_
_entity_poly.entity_id
_entity_poly.type
_entity_poly.pdbx_seq_one_letter_code
_entity_poly.pdbx_strand_id
1 'polypeptide(L)'
;MTGQIVLLDANVLVPQRLSSLFLTLAEHDLFQPRWSEEILEEVERTLVHKLGLDPVKAGRRLDAMRRAFPRATVTGHEELPGDPRCDPKDRHVYSAAQVGFADVLVTFNLSDFPATSTEVDDVAVVDPDVFLLALHDQDPREVEAAIGHEAARMRQPAQKVSDVLRGVAGTVPMMANVLHHHWGQSATTMPAYESAGVEGSPWPSPDGEMDFTNPQHVLFMWWTALGGRLNNPEALGALQRLTWSPKAFGDYVWVDEALEGFSLASKVYFAVDAPARDIAFMRFIPEVAGDSRTFAAMKIPRAVYVTLVAAEDGHWWVWGIGNRIPATRDVRGD
;
A
#
# COMPACT_ATOMS: atom_id res chain seq x y z
N MET A 1 12.01 -8.41 23.34
CA MET A 1 11.17 -7.20 23.20
C MET A 1 9.75 -7.71 23.03
N THR A 2 8.79 -7.24 23.82
CA THR A 2 7.38 -7.60 23.62
C THR A 2 6.91 -6.94 22.33
N GLY A 3 6.51 -7.74 21.33
CA GLY A 3 6.06 -7.22 20.03
C GLY A 3 4.84 -6.32 20.18
N GLN A 4 4.71 -5.34 19.29
CA GLN A 4 3.61 -4.37 19.26
C GLN A 4 2.24 -5.07 19.30
N ILE A 5 1.30 -4.58 20.09
CA ILE A 5 -0.06 -5.12 20.19
C ILE A 5 -0.94 -4.44 19.15
N VAL A 6 -1.56 -5.23 18.28
CA VAL A 6 -2.29 -4.71 17.11
C VAL A 6 -3.70 -5.26 17.10
N LEU A 7 -4.70 -4.38 17.21
CA LEU A 7 -6.09 -4.75 16.97
C LEU A 7 -6.35 -4.78 15.47
N LEU A 8 -6.87 -5.90 14.98
CA LEU A 8 -7.28 -6.06 13.59
C LEU A 8 -8.80 -5.91 13.48
N ASP A 9 -9.24 -4.93 12.70
CA ASP A 9 -10.65 -4.70 12.40
C ASP A 9 -11.24 -5.79 11.47
N ALA A 10 -12.56 -5.95 11.48
CA ALA A 10 -13.28 -6.90 10.66
C ALA A 10 -13.02 -6.65 9.16
N ASN A 11 -12.93 -5.40 8.71
CA ASN A 11 -12.65 -5.07 7.31
C ASN A 11 -11.26 -5.50 6.83
N VAL A 12 -10.32 -5.75 7.75
CA VAL A 12 -8.97 -6.31 7.48
C VAL A 12 -8.99 -7.84 7.52
N LEU A 13 -9.79 -8.39 8.44
CA LEU A 13 -9.93 -9.83 8.63
C LEU A 13 -10.87 -10.49 7.61
N VAL A 14 -11.77 -9.77 6.94
CA VAL A 14 -12.68 -10.36 5.94
C VAL A 14 -11.93 -10.89 4.70
N PRO A 15 -11.06 -10.11 4.00
CA PRO A 15 -10.38 -10.60 2.81
C PRO A 15 -9.41 -11.74 3.16
N GLN A 16 -9.71 -12.96 2.67
CA GLN A 16 -8.99 -14.17 3.06
C GLN A 16 -7.47 -14.06 2.89
N ARG A 17 -6.99 -13.52 1.76
CA ARG A 17 -5.56 -13.43 1.47
C ARG A 17 -4.85 -12.41 2.36
N LEU A 18 -5.51 -11.29 2.68
CA LEU A 18 -4.96 -10.28 3.59
C LEU A 18 -4.92 -10.81 5.03
N SER A 19 -6.04 -11.37 5.51
CA SER A 19 -6.13 -11.98 6.82
C SER A 19 -5.10 -13.10 7.02
N SER A 20 -4.94 -13.99 6.04
CA SER A 20 -3.92 -15.04 6.09
C SER A 20 -2.51 -14.46 6.19
N LEU A 21 -2.18 -13.42 5.41
CA LEU A 21 -0.90 -12.72 5.50
C LEU A 21 -0.67 -12.09 6.88
N PHE A 22 -1.64 -11.34 7.42
CA PHE A 22 -1.52 -10.73 8.76
C PHE A 22 -1.29 -11.79 9.85
N LEU A 23 -2.04 -12.88 9.82
CA LEU A 23 -1.87 -13.97 10.78
C LEU A 23 -0.52 -14.67 10.60
N THR A 24 0.00 -14.79 9.39
CA THR A 24 1.36 -15.31 9.15
C THR A 24 2.42 -14.41 9.75
N LEU A 25 2.30 -13.09 9.56
CA LEU A 25 3.25 -12.14 10.11
C LEU A 25 3.22 -12.18 11.64
N ALA A 26 2.03 -12.31 12.24
CA ALA A 26 1.88 -12.54 13.67
C ALA A 26 2.49 -13.87 14.16
N GLU A 27 2.39 -14.97 13.40
CA GLU A 27 3.07 -16.25 13.70
C GLU A 27 4.61 -16.11 13.71
N HIS A 28 5.14 -15.12 12.99
CA HIS A 28 6.55 -14.77 12.94
C HIS A 28 6.94 -13.73 14.02
N ASP A 29 6.11 -13.54 15.05
CA ASP A 29 6.33 -12.64 16.19
C ASP A 29 6.56 -11.15 15.80
N LEU A 30 6.18 -10.75 14.59
CA LEU A 30 6.31 -9.37 14.12
C LEU A 30 5.37 -8.41 14.85
N PHE A 31 4.23 -8.92 15.32
CA PHE A 31 3.31 -8.21 16.20
C PHE A 31 2.39 -9.20 16.93
N GLN A 32 1.70 -8.75 17.97
CA GLN A 32 0.73 -9.53 18.71
C GLN A 32 -0.70 -9.16 18.28
N PRO A 33 -1.42 -10.02 17.55
CA PRO A 33 -2.76 -9.71 17.10
C PRO A 33 -3.76 -9.68 18.26
N ARG A 34 -4.76 -8.81 18.12
CA ARG A 34 -5.93 -8.71 18.98
C ARG A 34 -7.19 -8.53 18.13
N TRP A 35 -8.31 -9.04 18.64
CA TRP A 35 -9.67 -8.84 18.12
C TRP A 35 -10.68 -9.10 19.25
N SER A 36 -11.89 -8.55 19.19
CA SER A 36 -12.98 -8.98 20.06
C SER A 36 -13.81 -10.10 19.40
N GLU A 37 -14.67 -10.75 20.17
CA GLU A 37 -15.65 -11.68 19.58
C GLU A 37 -16.67 -10.95 18.69
N GLU A 38 -17.04 -9.72 19.02
CA GLU A 38 -17.92 -8.88 18.18
C GLU A 38 -17.30 -8.62 16.79
N ILE A 39 -16.00 -8.31 16.73
CA ILE A 39 -15.25 -8.21 15.46
C ILE A 39 -15.30 -9.53 14.67
N LEU A 40 -15.11 -10.68 15.33
CA LEU A 40 -15.18 -11.97 14.63
C LEU A 40 -16.60 -12.28 14.14
N GLU A 41 -17.64 -11.94 14.91
CA GLU A 41 -19.03 -12.07 14.48
C GLU A 41 -19.32 -11.20 13.24
N GLU A 42 -18.75 -9.99 13.17
CA GLU A 42 -18.84 -9.15 11.98
C GLU A 42 -18.14 -9.74 10.76
N VAL A 43 -16.99 -10.39 10.97
CA VAL A 43 -16.30 -11.16 9.92
C VAL A 43 -17.21 -12.29 9.44
N GLU A 44 -17.74 -13.12 10.33
CA GLU A 44 -18.64 -14.23 9.96
C GLU A 44 -19.87 -13.74 9.19
N ARG A 45 -20.56 -12.71 9.71
CA ARG A 45 -21.71 -12.09 9.08
C ARG A 45 -21.38 -11.62 7.67
N THR A 46 -20.23 -10.99 7.48
CA THR A 46 -19.78 -10.52 6.16
C THR A 46 -19.48 -11.67 5.22
N LEU A 47 -18.77 -12.70 5.69
CA LEU A 47 -18.44 -13.89 4.89
C LEU A 47 -19.71 -14.61 4.42
N VAL A 48 -20.69 -14.80 5.30
CA VAL A 48 -21.92 -15.54 4.98
C VAL A 48 -22.89 -14.70 4.15
N HIS A 49 -23.20 -13.49 4.58
CA HIS A 49 -24.32 -12.74 3.99
C HIS A 49 -23.91 -11.86 2.81
N LYS A 50 -22.67 -11.32 2.80
CA LYS A 50 -22.20 -10.47 1.69
C LYS A 50 -21.41 -11.28 0.67
N LEU A 51 -20.57 -12.21 1.11
CA LEU A 51 -19.71 -13.00 0.21
C LEU A 51 -20.27 -14.40 -0.13
N GLY A 52 -21.41 -14.79 0.46
CA GLY A 52 -22.08 -16.06 0.16
C GLY A 52 -21.27 -17.30 0.55
N LEU A 53 -20.33 -17.16 1.49
CA LEU A 53 -19.57 -18.30 1.99
C LEU A 53 -20.47 -19.21 2.83
N ASP A 54 -20.29 -20.52 2.65
CA ASP A 54 -20.96 -21.51 3.49
C ASP A 54 -20.68 -21.25 5.00
N PRO A 55 -21.72 -21.17 5.86
CA PRO A 55 -21.55 -20.88 7.29
C PRO A 55 -20.61 -21.85 8.00
N VAL A 56 -20.61 -23.14 7.63
CA VAL A 56 -19.70 -24.12 8.24
C VAL A 56 -18.25 -23.81 7.87
N LYS A 57 -17.98 -23.36 6.64
CA LYS A 57 -16.63 -22.89 6.25
C LYS A 57 -16.25 -21.60 6.97
N ALA A 58 -17.16 -20.65 7.14
CA ALA A 58 -16.92 -19.42 7.89
C ALA A 58 -16.54 -19.73 9.36
N GLY A 59 -17.38 -20.50 10.06
CA GLY A 59 -17.09 -20.90 11.45
C GLY A 59 -15.78 -21.66 11.60
N ARG A 60 -15.46 -22.59 10.69
CA ARG A 60 -14.17 -23.30 10.69
C ARG A 60 -12.97 -22.37 10.57
N ARG A 61 -13.08 -21.30 9.78
CA ARG A 61 -12.03 -20.28 9.64
C ARG A 61 -11.83 -19.54 10.96
N LEU A 62 -12.90 -19.05 11.57
CA LEU A 62 -12.85 -18.32 12.84
C LEU A 62 -12.29 -19.19 13.97
N ASP A 63 -12.73 -20.45 14.05
CA ASP A 63 -12.20 -21.39 15.04
C ASP A 63 -10.71 -21.69 14.84
N ALA A 64 -10.24 -21.69 13.59
CA ALA A 64 -8.80 -21.82 13.32
C ALA A 64 -8.03 -20.60 13.81
N MET A 65 -8.56 -19.38 13.63
CA MET A 65 -7.96 -18.15 14.15
C MET A 65 -7.88 -18.16 15.68
N ARG A 66 -8.99 -18.51 16.37
CA ARG A 66 -9.02 -18.62 17.84
C ARG A 66 -8.02 -19.65 18.37
N ARG A 67 -7.90 -20.81 17.70
CA ARG A 67 -6.93 -21.85 18.09
C ARG A 67 -5.48 -21.43 17.87
N ALA A 68 -5.20 -20.75 16.76
CA ALA A 68 -3.85 -20.28 16.44
C ALA A 68 -3.39 -19.17 17.41
N PHE A 69 -4.31 -18.29 17.82
CA PHE A 69 -4.01 -17.15 18.70
C PHE A 69 -4.95 -17.11 19.91
N PRO A 70 -4.79 -18.01 20.90
CA PRO A 70 -5.69 -18.10 22.05
C PRO A 70 -5.64 -16.88 22.98
N ARG A 71 -4.65 -15.98 22.80
CA ARG A 71 -4.49 -14.73 23.56
C ARG A 71 -4.96 -13.50 22.77
N ALA A 72 -5.44 -13.66 21.53
CA ALA A 72 -5.86 -12.54 20.71
C ALA A 72 -7.25 -12.00 21.06
N THR A 73 -8.15 -12.86 21.57
CA THR A 73 -9.50 -12.44 21.95
C THR A 73 -9.45 -11.47 23.13
N VAL A 74 -9.93 -10.24 22.90
CA VAL A 74 -10.18 -9.21 23.91
C VAL A 74 -11.57 -9.40 24.50
N THR A 75 -11.69 -9.32 25.82
CA THR A 75 -12.93 -9.48 26.58
C THR A 75 -13.12 -8.32 27.56
N GLY A 76 -14.36 -7.93 27.85
CA GLY A 76 -14.66 -6.85 28.81
C GLY A 76 -14.72 -5.45 28.19
N HIS A 77 -14.57 -5.35 26.87
CA HIS A 77 -14.75 -4.11 26.12
C HIS A 77 -16.21 -3.66 26.03
N GLU A 78 -17.16 -4.56 26.23
CA GLU A 78 -18.60 -4.35 26.14
C GLU A 78 -19.11 -3.40 27.23
N GLU A 79 -18.35 -3.26 28.34
CA GLU A 79 -18.66 -2.34 29.44
C GLU A 79 -18.23 -0.89 29.12
N LEU A 80 -17.42 -0.69 28.09
CA LEU A 80 -17.01 0.63 27.62
C LEU A 80 -17.95 1.11 26.50
N PRO A 81 -18.62 2.26 26.66
CA PRO A 81 -19.55 2.79 25.65
C PRO A 81 -18.87 3.24 24.34
N GLY A 82 -17.54 3.14 24.26
CA GLY A 82 -16.70 3.68 23.20
C GLY A 82 -16.65 5.21 23.20
N ASP A 83 -15.77 5.77 22.38
CA ASP A 83 -15.69 7.22 22.23
C ASP A 83 -16.85 7.74 21.36
N PRO A 84 -17.65 8.72 21.84
CA PRO A 84 -18.79 9.24 21.08
C PRO A 84 -18.41 9.90 19.75
N ARG A 85 -17.13 10.28 19.57
CA ARG A 85 -16.59 10.88 18.35
C ARG A 85 -16.31 9.85 17.25
N CYS A 86 -16.17 8.57 17.60
CA CYS A 86 -16.11 7.49 16.61
C CYS A 86 -17.50 7.23 16.00
N ASP A 87 -17.54 6.62 14.80
CA ASP A 87 -18.80 6.16 14.22
C ASP A 87 -19.55 5.24 15.21
N PRO A 88 -20.87 5.42 15.42
CA PRO A 88 -21.63 4.63 16.37
C PRO A 88 -21.50 3.11 16.20
N LYS A 89 -21.25 2.61 14.98
CA LYS A 89 -21.10 1.18 14.70
C LYS A 89 -19.70 0.65 15.00
N ASP A 90 -18.70 1.53 14.98
CA ASP A 90 -17.29 1.15 15.12
C ASP A 90 -16.73 1.47 16.53
N ARG A 91 -17.58 1.99 17.43
CA ARG A 91 -17.24 2.23 18.84
C ARG A 91 -16.76 0.96 19.56
N HIS A 92 -17.33 -0.20 19.26
CA HIS A 92 -16.90 -1.46 19.86
C HIS A 92 -15.45 -1.79 19.47
N VAL A 93 -15.05 -1.50 18.23
CA VAL A 93 -13.70 -1.73 17.72
C VAL A 93 -12.71 -0.90 18.52
N TYR A 94 -13.03 0.38 18.75
CA TYR A 94 -12.18 1.26 19.56
C TYR A 94 -12.13 0.83 21.04
N SER A 95 -13.27 0.47 21.65
CA SER A 95 -13.30 -0.08 23.01
C SER A 95 -12.44 -1.35 23.13
N ALA A 96 -12.47 -2.22 22.12
CA ALA A 96 -11.63 -3.41 22.08
C ALA A 96 -10.13 -3.07 21.94
N ALA A 97 -9.77 -2.02 21.19
CA ALA A 97 -8.40 -1.53 21.13
C ALA A 97 -7.91 -1.07 22.52
N GLN A 98 -8.72 -0.27 23.23
CA GLN A 98 -8.39 0.24 24.55
C GLN A 98 -8.21 -0.88 25.58
N VAL A 99 -9.20 -1.78 25.72
CA VAL A 99 -9.14 -2.90 26.67
C VAL A 99 -8.09 -3.93 26.29
N GLY A 100 -7.86 -4.10 24.99
CA GLY A 100 -6.81 -4.96 24.44
C GLY A 100 -5.40 -4.41 24.63
N PHE A 101 -5.25 -3.18 25.12
CA PHE A 101 -3.99 -2.43 25.18
C PHE A 101 -3.27 -2.39 23.83
N ALA A 102 -4.04 -2.17 22.76
CA ALA A 102 -3.50 -2.09 21.42
C ALA A 102 -2.70 -0.80 21.24
N ASP A 103 -1.47 -0.92 20.78
CA ASP A 103 -0.66 0.21 20.32
C ASP A 103 -1.20 0.73 18.97
N VAL A 104 -1.76 -0.18 18.16
CA VAL A 104 -2.25 0.12 16.81
C VAL A 104 -3.60 -0.54 16.55
N LEU A 105 -4.53 0.23 16.01
CA LEU A 105 -5.76 -0.23 15.37
C LEU A 105 -5.55 -0.23 13.85
N VAL A 106 -5.59 -1.40 13.22
CA VAL A 106 -5.46 -1.53 11.76
C VAL A 106 -6.83 -1.67 11.13
N THR A 107 -7.20 -0.71 10.28
CA THR A 107 -8.53 -0.63 9.62
C THR A 107 -8.45 0.12 8.29
N PHE A 108 -9.30 -0.26 7.33
CA PHE A 108 -9.49 0.52 6.09
C PHE A 108 -10.34 1.79 6.31
N ASN A 109 -11.10 1.87 7.40
CA ASN A 109 -12.09 2.93 7.63
C ASN A 109 -11.56 4.04 8.54
N LEU A 110 -10.46 4.69 8.15
CA LEU A 110 -9.79 5.70 8.98
C LEU A 110 -10.70 6.86 9.41
N SER A 111 -11.70 7.23 8.61
CA SER A 111 -12.66 8.30 8.93
C SER A 111 -13.54 8.00 10.13
N ASP A 112 -13.74 6.72 10.45
CA ASP A 112 -14.65 6.27 11.50
C ASP A 112 -13.99 6.41 12.89
N PHE A 113 -12.68 6.66 12.91
CA PHE A 113 -11.84 6.87 14.08
C PHE A 113 -11.04 8.18 13.94
N PRO A 114 -11.69 9.35 14.06
CA PRO A 114 -11.01 10.63 13.92
C PRO A 114 -9.90 10.77 14.97
N ALA A 115 -8.75 11.37 14.64
CA ALA A 115 -7.62 11.49 15.57
C ALA A 115 -7.99 12.08 16.94
N THR A 116 -9.00 12.96 16.98
CA THR A 116 -9.51 13.51 18.24
C THR A 116 -10.04 12.44 19.19
N SER A 117 -10.58 11.31 18.71
CA SER A 117 -11.06 10.21 19.53
C SER A 117 -9.95 9.31 20.05
N THR A 118 -8.83 9.16 19.31
CA THR A 118 -7.81 8.14 19.61
C THR A 118 -6.54 8.67 20.28
N GLU A 119 -6.24 9.98 20.15
CA GLU A 119 -5.05 10.61 20.74
C GLU A 119 -5.01 10.54 22.28
N VAL A 120 -6.15 10.38 22.94
CA VAL A 120 -6.25 10.35 24.40
C VAL A 120 -5.65 9.07 24.98
N ASP A 121 -5.74 7.96 24.24
CA ASP A 121 -5.33 6.62 24.70
C ASP A 121 -4.09 6.09 23.97
N ASP A 122 -3.42 6.95 23.19
CA ASP A 122 -2.19 6.66 22.41
C ASP A 122 -2.34 5.46 21.44
N VAL A 123 -3.56 5.20 20.96
CA VAL A 123 -3.83 4.16 19.95
C VAL A 123 -3.70 4.76 18.55
N ALA A 124 -2.74 4.28 17.77
CA ALA A 124 -2.55 4.70 16.39
C ALA A 124 -3.55 3.99 15.46
N VAL A 125 -4.37 4.73 14.72
CA VAL A 125 -5.26 4.17 13.68
C VAL A 125 -4.54 4.20 12.33
N VAL A 126 -4.30 3.03 11.74
CA VAL A 126 -3.41 2.89 10.58
C VAL A 126 -4.06 2.04 9.49
N ASP A 127 -3.89 2.48 8.23
CA ASP A 127 -4.32 1.72 7.06
C ASP A 127 -3.47 0.43 6.89
N PRO A 128 -4.06 -0.72 6.50
CA PRO A 128 -3.34 -1.99 6.43
C PRO A 128 -2.12 -1.97 5.50
N ASP A 129 -2.19 -1.25 4.38
CA ASP A 129 -1.10 -1.16 3.41
C ASP A 129 0.09 -0.38 4.00
N VAL A 130 -0.22 0.71 4.72
CA VAL A 130 0.76 1.54 5.43
C VAL A 130 1.40 0.77 6.59
N PHE A 131 0.59 0.04 7.36
CA PHE A 131 1.08 -0.79 8.46
C PHE A 131 2.06 -1.86 7.97
N LEU A 132 1.70 -2.59 6.91
CA LEU A 132 2.55 -3.64 6.36
C LEU A 132 3.87 -3.11 5.79
N LEU A 133 3.86 -1.93 5.16
CA LEU A 133 5.09 -1.26 4.71
C LEU A 133 5.97 -0.84 5.88
N ALA A 134 5.38 -0.27 6.95
CA ALA A 134 6.12 0.09 8.15
C ALA A 134 6.75 -1.14 8.81
N LEU A 135 6.04 -2.27 8.83
CA LEU A 135 6.55 -3.53 9.35
C LEU A 135 7.73 -4.06 8.52
N HIS A 136 7.62 -3.97 7.19
CA HIS A 136 8.71 -4.34 6.29
C HIS A 136 9.93 -3.42 6.42
N ASP A 137 9.73 -2.12 6.59
CA ASP A 137 10.83 -1.18 6.79
C ASP A 137 11.56 -1.42 8.13
N GLN A 138 10.83 -1.89 9.14
CA GLN A 138 11.38 -2.27 10.45
C GLN A 138 12.17 -3.59 10.38
N ASP A 139 11.53 -4.66 9.88
CA ASP A 139 12.08 -6.01 9.91
C ASP A 139 11.97 -6.70 8.53
N PRO A 140 12.68 -6.20 7.50
CA PRO A 140 12.47 -6.64 6.11
C PRO A 140 12.73 -8.13 5.93
N ARG A 141 13.77 -8.66 6.58
CA ARG A 141 14.14 -10.08 6.48
C ARG A 141 13.05 -11.00 7.05
N GLU A 142 12.43 -10.61 8.15
CA GLU A 142 11.43 -11.43 8.82
C GLU A 142 10.08 -11.36 8.10
N VAL A 143 9.72 -10.17 7.59
CA VAL A 143 8.56 -10.02 6.71
C VAL A 143 8.70 -10.85 5.43
N GLU A 144 9.88 -10.82 4.78
CA GLU A 144 10.16 -11.67 3.63
C GLU A 144 10.13 -13.17 3.99
N ALA A 145 10.65 -13.56 5.15
CA ALA A 145 10.57 -14.94 5.61
C ALA A 145 9.11 -15.39 5.81
N ALA A 146 8.27 -14.55 6.42
CA ALA A 146 6.85 -14.81 6.65
C ALA A 146 6.06 -14.95 5.34
N ILE A 147 6.28 -14.05 4.38
CA ILE A 147 5.64 -14.14 3.05
C ILE A 147 6.12 -15.39 2.30
N GLY A 148 7.39 -15.76 2.42
CA GLY A 148 7.92 -17.03 1.90
C GLY A 148 7.25 -18.26 2.52
N HIS A 149 7.01 -18.23 3.83
CA HIS A 149 6.28 -19.28 4.55
C HIS A 149 4.81 -19.36 4.09
N GLU A 150 4.13 -18.23 3.93
CA GLU A 150 2.76 -18.20 3.41
C GLU A 150 2.67 -18.87 2.04
N ALA A 151 3.58 -18.53 1.11
CA ALA A 151 3.64 -19.16 -0.21
C ALA A 151 3.83 -20.68 -0.11
N ALA A 152 4.70 -21.15 0.81
CA ALA A 152 4.98 -22.57 1.01
C ALA A 152 3.80 -23.37 1.60
N ARG A 153 2.86 -22.71 2.29
CA ARG A 153 1.63 -23.35 2.81
C ARG A 153 0.56 -23.51 1.73
N MET A 154 0.54 -22.64 0.73
CA MET A 154 -0.40 -22.74 -0.38
C MET A 154 0.07 -23.81 -1.37
N ARG A 155 -0.41 -25.04 -1.17
CA ARG A 155 0.01 -26.23 -1.95
C ARG A 155 -0.99 -26.66 -3.04
N GLN A 156 -2.20 -26.10 -3.04
CA GLN A 156 -3.26 -26.44 -4.00
C GLN A 156 -4.00 -25.18 -4.48
N PRO A 157 -3.52 -24.53 -5.56
CA PRO A 157 -2.29 -24.83 -6.30
C PRO A 157 -1.03 -24.41 -5.51
N ALA A 158 0.13 -24.97 -5.89
CA ALA A 158 1.42 -24.52 -5.37
C ALA A 158 1.64 -23.06 -5.77
N GLN A 159 1.95 -22.19 -4.81
CA GLN A 159 2.17 -20.77 -5.04
C GLN A 159 3.63 -20.35 -4.86
N LYS A 160 4.03 -19.34 -5.63
CA LYS A 160 5.24 -18.56 -5.41
C LYS A 160 4.89 -17.32 -4.59
N VAL A 161 5.90 -16.68 -4.04
CA VAL A 161 5.79 -15.36 -3.38
C VAL A 161 5.04 -14.35 -4.27
N SER A 162 5.35 -14.30 -5.57
CA SER A 162 4.67 -13.40 -6.50
C SER A 162 3.16 -13.63 -6.56
N ASP A 163 2.70 -14.87 -6.35
CA ASP A 163 1.28 -15.20 -6.35
C ASP A 163 0.60 -14.75 -5.04
N VAL A 164 1.30 -14.83 -3.91
CA VAL A 164 0.84 -14.28 -2.62
C VAL A 164 0.71 -12.76 -2.72
N LEU A 165 1.74 -12.07 -3.22
CA LEU A 165 1.74 -10.60 -3.40
C LEU A 165 0.65 -10.16 -4.38
N ARG A 166 0.52 -10.82 -5.53
CA ARG A 166 -0.62 -10.64 -6.45
C ARG A 166 -1.94 -10.82 -5.73
N GLY A 167 -2.01 -11.79 -4.84
CA GLY A 167 -3.20 -12.13 -4.10
C GLY A 167 -3.73 -10.99 -3.23
N VAL A 168 -2.83 -10.21 -2.65
CA VAL A 168 -3.15 -9.11 -1.74
C VAL A 168 -3.12 -7.73 -2.40
N ALA A 169 -2.64 -7.62 -3.65
CA ALA A 169 -2.53 -6.36 -4.38
C ALA A 169 -3.87 -5.61 -4.56
N GLY A 170 -5.00 -6.33 -4.59
CA GLY A 170 -6.33 -5.70 -4.63
C GLY A 170 -6.73 -4.98 -3.33
N THR A 171 -6.06 -5.26 -2.22
CA THR A 171 -6.36 -4.69 -0.89
C THR A 171 -5.21 -3.84 -0.34
N VAL A 172 -3.96 -4.25 -0.58
CA VAL A 172 -2.74 -3.58 -0.14
C VAL A 172 -1.76 -3.42 -1.31
N PRO A 173 -2.15 -2.64 -2.34
CA PRO A 173 -1.38 -2.50 -3.58
C PRO A 173 0.02 -1.93 -3.39
N MET A 174 0.25 -1.03 -2.43
CA MET A 174 1.58 -0.43 -2.25
C MET A 174 2.58 -1.47 -1.75
N MET A 175 2.25 -2.14 -0.65
CA MET A 175 3.01 -3.23 -0.06
C MET A 175 3.27 -4.32 -1.10
N ALA A 176 2.23 -4.79 -1.79
CA ALA A 176 2.33 -5.87 -2.77
C ALA A 176 3.34 -5.55 -3.88
N ASN A 177 3.25 -4.35 -4.45
CA ASN A 177 4.12 -3.93 -5.55
C ASN A 177 5.53 -3.63 -5.07
N VAL A 178 5.70 -2.87 -3.97
CA VAL A 178 7.02 -2.54 -3.43
C VAL A 178 7.82 -3.81 -3.12
N LEU A 179 7.22 -4.77 -2.42
CA LEU A 179 7.91 -6.03 -2.11
C LEU A 179 8.15 -6.87 -3.35
N HIS A 180 7.22 -6.94 -4.30
CA HIS A 180 7.44 -7.71 -5.52
C HIS A 180 8.69 -7.26 -6.27
N HIS A 181 8.96 -5.94 -6.27
CA HIS A 181 10.10 -5.33 -6.94
C HIS A 181 11.41 -5.32 -6.14
N HIS A 182 11.36 -5.59 -4.84
CA HIS A 182 12.54 -5.70 -3.96
C HIS A 182 12.85 -7.13 -3.56
N TRP A 183 11.93 -8.07 -3.82
CA TRP A 183 12.05 -9.44 -3.36
C TRP A 183 13.37 -10.09 -3.77
N GLY A 184 14.14 -10.56 -2.78
CA GLY A 184 15.41 -11.24 -3.01
C GLY A 184 16.55 -10.32 -3.49
N GLN A 185 16.34 -9.01 -3.54
CA GLN A 185 17.43 -8.04 -3.68
C GLN A 185 17.99 -7.79 -2.28
N SER A 186 19.30 -8.02 -2.07
CA SER A 186 19.93 -7.62 -0.81
C SER A 186 19.73 -6.12 -0.62
N ALA A 187 19.22 -5.71 0.54
CA ALA A 187 19.11 -4.31 0.94
C ALA A 187 20.42 -3.59 0.62
N THR A 188 20.42 -2.82 -0.47
CA THR A 188 21.62 -2.13 -0.92
C THR A 188 21.77 -0.94 0.01
N THR A 189 22.85 -0.91 0.79
CA THR A 189 23.19 0.20 1.68
C THR A 189 23.64 1.47 0.95
N MET A 190 23.70 1.41 -0.39
CA MET A 190 24.06 2.54 -1.25
C MET A 190 22.80 3.28 -1.72
N PRO A 191 22.70 4.60 -1.51
CA PRO A 191 21.65 5.42 -2.12
C PRO A 191 21.71 5.33 -3.65
N ALA A 192 20.54 5.25 -4.29
CA ALA A 192 20.41 5.13 -5.75
C ALA A 192 21.04 6.27 -6.58
N TYR A 193 21.51 7.35 -5.95
CA TYR A 193 22.09 8.50 -6.65
C TYR A 193 23.58 8.34 -7.03
N GLU A 194 24.28 7.30 -6.55
CA GLU A 194 25.74 7.23 -6.66
C GLU A 194 26.30 6.37 -7.81
N SER A 195 25.51 6.02 -8.83
CA SER A 195 26.04 5.18 -9.92
C SER A 195 25.48 5.45 -11.32
N ALA A 196 25.42 6.70 -11.76
CA ALA A 196 25.28 7.00 -13.19
C ALA A 196 26.21 8.16 -13.59
N GLY A 197 27.35 7.84 -14.21
CA GLY A 197 28.07 8.82 -15.01
C GLY A 197 27.19 9.30 -16.17
N VAL A 198 27.50 10.46 -16.75
CA VAL A 198 26.72 11.12 -17.82
C VAL A 198 26.49 10.19 -19.05
N GLU A 199 27.33 9.17 -19.24
CA GLU A 199 27.19 8.14 -20.31
C GLU A 199 26.21 6.98 -19.97
N GLY A 200 25.62 6.95 -18.77
CA GLY A 200 24.70 5.91 -18.30
C GLY A 200 23.43 6.47 -17.66
N SER A 201 23.03 7.70 -18.02
CA SER A 201 21.79 8.31 -17.53
C SER A 201 20.60 7.39 -17.83
N PRO A 202 19.75 7.07 -16.84
CA PRO A 202 18.53 6.33 -17.10
C PRO A 202 17.51 7.16 -17.90
N TRP A 203 17.73 8.46 -18.04
CA TRP A 203 16.83 9.40 -18.73
C TRP A 203 17.17 9.55 -20.20
N PRO A 204 16.16 9.70 -21.07
CA PRO A 204 16.39 9.91 -22.50
C PRO A 204 17.21 11.17 -22.74
N SER A 205 18.10 11.13 -23.74
CA SER A 205 18.87 12.29 -24.14
C SER A 205 17.94 13.37 -24.71
N PRO A 206 18.23 14.67 -24.51
CA PRO A 206 17.44 15.76 -25.10
C PRO A 206 17.25 15.64 -26.62
N ASP A 207 18.24 15.07 -27.31
CA ASP A 207 18.27 14.90 -28.77
C ASP A 207 17.86 13.48 -29.24
N GLY A 208 17.41 12.62 -28.32
CA GLY A 208 17.10 11.21 -28.62
C GLY A 208 15.71 11.01 -29.23
N GLU A 209 15.53 9.93 -29.99
CA GLU A 209 14.19 9.54 -30.46
C GLU A 209 13.26 9.22 -29.27
N MET A 210 12.05 9.76 -29.34
CA MET A 210 11.01 9.57 -28.34
C MET A 210 10.43 8.16 -28.44
N ASP A 211 10.48 7.40 -27.35
CA ASP A 211 9.91 6.06 -27.26
C ASP A 211 8.66 6.08 -26.38
N PHE A 212 7.49 6.14 -27.02
CA PHE A 212 6.19 6.10 -26.33
C PHE A 212 5.82 4.70 -25.83
N THR A 213 6.56 3.65 -26.21
CA THR A 213 6.36 2.29 -25.72
C THR A 213 7.10 2.01 -24.41
N ASN A 214 7.91 2.98 -23.96
CA ASN A 214 8.59 2.95 -22.68
C ASN A 214 7.90 3.89 -21.67
N PRO A 215 7.36 3.37 -20.55
CA PRO A 215 6.65 4.19 -19.56
C PRO A 215 7.55 5.25 -18.91
N GLN A 216 8.84 4.96 -18.75
CA GLN A 216 9.79 5.90 -18.16
C GLN A 216 10.02 7.12 -19.07
N HIS A 217 10.09 6.90 -20.38
CA HIS A 217 10.25 7.98 -21.35
C HIS A 217 8.98 8.84 -21.40
N VAL A 218 7.80 8.22 -21.43
CA VAL A 218 6.52 8.93 -21.37
C VAL A 218 6.41 9.81 -20.13
N LEU A 219 6.71 9.28 -18.93
CA LEU A 219 6.63 10.07 -17.71
C LEU A 219 7.67 11.19 -17.68
N PHE A 220 8.90 10.92 -18.12
CA PHE A 220 9.95 11.95 -18.18
C PHE A 220 9.55 13.12 -19.08
N MET A 221 8.96 12.84 -20.26
CA MET A 221 8.45 13.86 -21.16
C MET A 221 7.29 14.64 -20.55
N TRP A 222 6.35 13.93 -19.91
CA TRP A 222 5.21 14.55 -19.24
C TRP A 222 5.67 15.47 -18.10
N TRP A 223 6.63 15.03 -17.29
CA TRP A 223 7.20 15.83 -16.20
C TRP A 223 8.00 17.04 -16.71
N THR A 224 8.77 16.88 -17.79
CA THR A 224 9.48 17.99 -18.43
C THR A 224 8.51 19.04 -18.98
N ALA A 225 7.40 18.59 -19.60
CA ALA A 225 6.35 19.48 -20.06
C ALA A 225 5.66 20.19 -18.88
N LEU A 226 5.49 19.53 -17.74
CA LEU A 226 4.94 20.13 -16.53
C LEU A 226 5.84 21.28 -16.02
N GLY A 227 7.15 21.05 -15.87
CA GLY A 227 8.09 22.09 -15.43
C GLY A 227 8.24 23.25 -16.43
N GLY A 228 8.02 22.99 -17.72
CA GLY A 228 8.00 24.01 -18.78
C GLY A 228 6.66 24.75 -18.94
N ARG A 229 5.61 24.36 -18.22
CA ARG A 229 4.20 24.74 -18.49
C ARG A 229 3.96 26.26 -18.53
N LEU A 230 4.65 27.01 -17.68
CA LEU A 230 4.49 28.48 -17.59
C LEU A 230 5.25 29.24 -18.69
N ASN A 231 6.30 28.63 -19.26
CA ASN A 231 7.24 29.30 -20.16
C ASN A 231 7.24 28.73 -21.59
N ASN A 232 6.53 27.62 -21.82
CA ASN A 232 6.43 26.95 -23.11
C ASN A 232 4.96 26.82 -23.55
N PRO A 233 4.54 27.55 -24.61
CA PRO A 233 3.17 27.49 -25.13
C PRO A 233 2.72 26.10 -25.59
N GLU A 234 3.65 25.21 -25.94
CA GLU A 234 3.35 23.85 -26.40
C GLU A 234 3.21 22.84 -25.26
N ALA A 235 3.64 23.19 -24.05
CA ALA A 235 3.69 22.28 -22.90
C ALA A 235 2.32 21.72 -22.54
N LEU A 236 1.27 22.54 -22.56
CA LEU A 236 -0.09 22.07 -22.27
C LEU A 236 -0.56 21.02 -23.30
N GLY A 237 -0.24 21.23 -24.58
CA GLY A 237 -0.57 20.26 -25.63
C GLY A 237 0.20 18.94 -25.46
N ALA A 238 1.46 19.01 -25.02
CA ALA A 238 2.26 17.83 -24.71
C ALA A 238 1.69 17.05 -23.51
N LEU A 239 1.37 17.75 -22.40
CA LEU A 239 0.72 17.16 -21.22
C LEU A 239 -0.58 16.44 -21.60
N GLN A 240 -1.43 17.09 -22.40
CA GLN A 240 -2.70 16.51 -22.84
C GLN A 240 -2.52 15.26 -23.73
N ARG A 241 -1.49 15.21 -24.59
CA ARG A 241 -1.22 14.02 -25.44
C ARG A 241 -0.67 12.84 -24.66
N LEU A 242 0.03 13.10 -23.56
CA LEU A 242 0.68 12.09 -22.72
C LEU A 242 -0.20 11.65 -21.53
N THR A 243 -1.40 12.22 -21.38
CA THR A 243 -2.32 11.93 -20.28
C THR A 243 -3.54 11.17 -20.79
N TRP A 244 -3.89 10.07 -20.13
CA TRP A 244 -4.99 9.19 -20.53
C TRP A 244 -6.34 9.91 -20.55
N SER A 245 -6.61 10.73 -19.53
CA SER A 245 -7.83 11.53 -19.43
C SER A 245 -7.49 12.98 -19.05
N PRO A 246 -7.14 13.84 -20.03
CA PRO A 246 -6.68 15.20 -19.74
C PRO A 246 -7.73 16.05 -19.01
N LYS A 247 -9.02 15.77 -19.23
CA LYS A 247 -10.12 16.47 -18.53
C LYS A 247 -10.09 16.27 -17.02
N ALA A 248 -9.62 15.11 -16.53
CA ALA A 248 -9.50 14.83 -15.10
C ALA A 248 -8.38 15.66 -14.43
N PHE A 249 -7.39 16.10 -15.20
CA PHE A 249 -6.25 16.88 -14.74
C PHE A 249 -6.48 18.40 -14.81
N GLY A 250 -7.44 18.85 -15.62
CA GLY A 250 -7.73 20.28 -15.80
C GLY A 250 -6.59 21.00 -16.51
N ASP A 251 -6.05 22.03 -15.87
CA ASP A 251 -4.92 22.85 -16.36
C ASP A 251 -3.55 22.42 -15.79
N TYR A 252 -3.52 21.28 -15.06
CA TYR A 252 -2.35 20.69 -14.42
C TYR A 252 -1.70 21.56 -13.33
N VAL A 253 -2.31 22.68 -12.90
CA VAL A 253 -1.74 23.55 -11.85
C VAL A 253 -1.57 22.80 -10.54
N TRP A 254 -2.60 22.08 -10.11
CA TRP A 254 -2.55 21.32 -8.85
C TRP A 254 -1.50 20.20 -8.86
N VAL A 255 -1.15 19.67 -10.04
CA VAL A 255 -0.12 18.64 -10.20
C VAL A 255 1.27 19.22 -10.00
N ASP A 256 1.49 20.39 -10.61
CA ASP A 256 2.71 21.18 -10.47
C ASP A 256 2.96 21.48 -8.98
N GLU A 257 1.93 21.98 -8.28
CA GLU A 257 1.96 22.20 -6.83
C GLU A 257 2.18 20.91 -6.02
N ALA A 258 1.55 19.80 -6.43
CA ALA A 258 1.70 18.51 -5.74
C ALA A 258 3.11 17.90 -5.89
N LEU A 259 3.84 18.28 -6.93
CA LEU A 259 5.20 17.81 -7.24
C LEU A 259 6.29 18.84 -6.91
N GLU A 260 5.94 19.99 -6.34
CA GLU A 260 6.90 21.00 -5.93
C GLU A 260 7.89 20.42 -4.89
N GLY A 261 9.19 20.54 -5.17
CA GLY A 261 10.25 19.98 -4.31
C GLY A 261 10.41 18.46 -4.43
N PHE A 262 9.88 17.84 -5.48
CA PHE A 262 10.08 16.43 -5.79
C PHE A 262 10.86 16.22 -7.08
N SER A 263 11.68 15.17 -7.10
CA SER A 263 12.39 14.67 -8.26
C SER A 263 11.88 13.29 -8.68
N LEU A 264 11.86 13.04 -10.00
CA LEU A 264 11.42 11.76 -10.55
C LEU A 264 12.48 10.67 -10.33
N ALA A 265 12.08 9.53 -9.75
CA ALA A 265 12.92 8.35 -9.61
C ALA A 265 12.95 7.51 -10.90
N SER A 266 14.09 6.89 -11.18
CA SER A 266 14.31 6.15 -12.44
C SER A 266 13.65 4.77 -12.52
N LYS A 267 13.29 4.17 -11.38
CA LYS A 267 12.77 2.79 -11.34
C LYS A 267 11.28 2.74 -11.74
N VAL A 268 10.97 1.85 -12.68
CA VAL A 268 9.59 1.50 -13.09
C VAL A 268 9.12 0.26 -12.34
N TYR A 269 7.95 0.37 -11.69
CA TYR A 269 7.32 -0.71 -10.94
C TYR A 269 6.07 -1.20 -11.70
N PHE A 270 6.16 -2.36 -12.36
CA PHE A 270 4.98 -2.97 -12.98
C PHE A 270 4.05 -3.59 -11.94
N ALA A 271 2.73 -3.46 -12.15
CA ALA A 271 1.75 -3.99 -11.21
C ALA A 271 1.80 -5.52 -11.14
N VAL A 272 1.95 -6.08 -9.94
CA VAL A 272 2.10 -7.53 -9.71
C VAL A 272 0.84 -8.33 -10.09
N ASP A 273 -0.32 -7.68 -10.03
CA ASP A 273 -1.65 -8.15 -10.40
C ASP A 273 -2.08 -7.75 -11.83
N ALA A 274 -1.18 -7.16 -12.62
CA ALA A 274 -1.35 -6.95 -14.06
C ALA A 274 -0.34 -7.78 -14.89
N PRO A 275 -0.64 -9.06 -15.20
CA PRO A 275 0.30 -9.95 -15.89
C PRO A 275 0.72 -9.49 -17.29
N ALA A 276 -0.15 -8.72 -17.96
CA ALA A 276 0.14 -8.14 -19.27
C ALA A 276 1.19 -7.02 -19.20
N ARG A 277 1.56 -6.57 -17.99
CA ARG A 277 2.51 -5.48 -17.74
C ARG A 277 2.09 -4.18 -18.43
N ASP A 278 0.77 -3.98 -18.50
CA ASP A 278 0.05 -2.85 -19.06
C ASP A 278 -0.24 -1.76 -18.03
N ILE A 279 0.11 -1.98 -16.76
CA ILE A 279 0.01 -1.00 -15.68
C ILE A 279 1.35 -0.91 -14.97
N ALA A 280 1.86 0.31 -14.83
CA ALA A 280 3.12 0.60 -14.18
C ALA A 280 3.01 1.80 -13.25
N PHE A 281 3.90 1.87 -12.29
CA PHE A 281 4.01 2.94 -11.31
C PHE A 281 5.44 3.47 -11.30
N MET A 282 5.56 4.78 -11.15
CA MET A 282 6.82 5.46 -10.93
C MET A 282 6.68 6.42 -9.75
N ARG A 283 7.80 6.76 -9.13
CA ARG A 283 7.82 7.54 -7.89
C ARG A 283 8.48 8.88 -8.09
N PHE A 284 7.88 9.89 -7.48
CA PHE A 284 8.51 11.15 -7.15
C PHE A 284 8.97 11.08 -5.70
N ILE A 285 10.22 11.45 -5.46
CA ILE A 285 10.87 11.48 -4.15
C ILE A 285 11.23 12.92 -3.76
N PRO A 286 11.11 13.32 -2.49
CA PRO A 286 11.49 14.65 -2.06
C PRO A 286 12.95 14.96 -2.39
N GLU A 287 13.20 16.19 -2.85
CA GLU A 287 14.56 16.70 -3.01
C GLU A 287 15.16 16.95 -1.63
N VAL A 288 16.22 16.21 -1.28
CA VAL A 288 16.91 16.41 -0.01
C VAL A 288 17.77 17.67 -0.13
N ALA A 289 17.32 18.77 0.47
CA ALA A 289 18.11 19.98 0.59
C ALA A 289 19.28 19.76 1.56
N GLY A 290 20.46 19.42 1.05
CA GLY A 290 21.74 19.56 1.75
C GLY A 290 22.00 18.61 2.93
N ASP A 291 23.18 17.99 2.89
CA ASP A 291 23.86 17.26 3.97
C ASP A 291 23.27 15.90 4.41
N SER A 292 23.94 14.89 3.87
CA SER A 292 24.10 13.53 4.40
C SER A 292 24.12 13.47 5.94
N ARG A 293 23.38 12.49 6.49
CA ARG A 293 23.44 11.91 7.86
C ARG A 293 22.46 12.43 8.91
N THR A 294 21.17 12.16 8.72
CA THR A 294 20.27 11.85 9.85
C THR A 294 19.05 11.03 9.40
N PHE A 295 19.22 9.72 9.22
CA PHE A 295 18.10 8.77 9.14
C PHE A 295 17.59 8.43 10.54
N ALA A 296 17.14 9.45 11.28
CA ALA A 296 16.68 9.30 12.66
C ALA A 296 15.34 10.01 12.86
N ALA A 297 14.28 9.40 12.29
CA ALA A 297 12.92 9.35 12.81
C ALA A 297 12.05 8.70 11.72
N MET A 298 11.43 7.56 12.05
CA MET A 298 10.42 6.89 11.24
C MET A 298 9.37 7.88 10.72
N LYS A 299 9.47 8.22 9.44
CA LYS A 299 8.36 8.67 8.60
C LYS A 299 8.62 8.08 7.23
N ILE A 300 7.73 7.21 6.74
CA ILE A 300 7.76 6.81 5.33
C ILE A 300 7.80 8.13 4.56
N PRO A 301 8.86 8.45 3.79
CA PRO A 301 8.95 9.73 3.13
C PRO A 301 7.71 9.87 2.24
N ARG A 302 7.04 11.03 2.36
CA ARG A 302 5.91 11.40 1.49
C ARG A 302 6.38 11.16 0.06
N ALA A 303 5.85 10.14 -0.59
CA ALA A 303 6.16 9.78 -1.96
C ALA A 303 4.90 10.00 -2.78
N VAL A 304 5.07 10.57 -3.96
CA VAL A 304 3.98 10.71 -4.92
C VAL A 304 4.19 9.64 -5.98
N TYR A 305 3.16 8.84 -6.22
CA TYR A 305 3.14 7.80 -7.24
C TYR A 305 2.42 8.33 -8.47
N VAL A 306 3.03 8.11 -9.63
CA VAL A 306 2.36 8.27 -10.92
C VAL A 306 2.03 6.89 -11.46
N THR A 307 0.77 6.68 -11.78
CA THR A 307 0.26 5.49 -12.43
C THR A 307 0.26 5.72 -13.94
N LEU A 308 0.83 4.77 -14.67
CA LEU A 308 0.83 4.73 -16.12
C LEU A 308 0.07 3.50 -16.62
N VAL A 309 -0.59 3.66 -17.76
CA VAL A 309 -1.30 2.59 -18.45
C VAL A 309 -0.81 2.47 -19.88
N ALA A 310 -0.75 1.24 -20.38
CA ALA A 310 -0.50 0.95 -21.79
C ALA A 310 -1.81 0.67 -22.53
N ALA A 311 -1.94 1.15 -23.76
CA ALA A 311 -3.01 0.74 -24.66
C ALA A 311 -2.59 -0.49 -25.47
N GLU A 312 -3.54 -1.02 -26.25
CA GLU A 312 -3.34 -2.19 -27.09
C GLU A 312 -2.23 -2.01 -28.14
N ASP A 313 -1.95 -0.78 -28.55
CA ASP A 313 -0.88 -0.42 -29.49
C ASP A 313 0.51 -0.31 -28.81
N GLY A 314 0.58 -0.61 -27.51
CA GLY A 314 1.81 -0.62 -26.71
C GLY A 314 2.31 0.75 -26.27
N HIS A 315 1.63 1.84 -26.64
CA HIS A 315 2.00 3.17 -26.14
C HIS A 315 1.59 3.32 -24.67
N TRP A 316 2.25 4.22 -23.95
CA TRP A 316 1.98 4.51 -22.55
C TRP A 316 1.41 5.91 -22.34
N TRP A 317 0.60 6.05 -21.30
CA TRP A 317 0.01 7.31 -20.86
C TRP A 317 0.04 7.44 -19.35
N VAL A 318 0.18 8.68 -18.88
CA VAL A 318 -0.07 9.05 -17.49
C VAL A 318 -1.56 8.91 -17.20
N TRP A 319 -1.92 8.01 -16.30
CA TRP A 319 -3.30 7.75 -15.93
C TRP A 319 -3.73 8.58 -14.72
N GLY A 320 -2.88 8.66 -13.70
CA GLY A 320 -3.20 9.31 -12.45
C GLY A 320 -1.97 9.57 -11.58
N ILE A 321 -2.12 10.47 -10.63
CA ILE A 321 -1.11 10.84 -9.65
C ILE A 321 -1.73 10.83 -8.25
N GLY A 322 -1.01 10.32 -7.26
CA GLY A 322 -1.52 10.25 -5.89
C GLY A 322 -0.45 9.87 -4.89
N ASN A 323 -0.79 9.91 -3.61
CA ASN A 323 0.08 9.47 -2.51
C ASN A 323 0.05 7.95 -2.30
N ARG A 324 -0.75 7.21 -3.08
CA ARG A 324 -0.91 5.76 -3.01
C ARG A 324 -0.90 5.14 -4.40
N ILE A 325 -0.48 3.88 -4.45
CA ILE A 325 -0.64 3.03 -5.63
C ILE A 325 -2.09 2.50 -5.63
N PRO A 326 -2.90 2.70 -6.68
CA PRO A 326 -4.24 2.13 -6.77
C PRO A 326 -4.20 0.62 -7.06
N ALA A 327 -5.26 -0.11 -6.73
CA ALA A 327 -5.40 -1.49 -7.21
C ALA A 327 -5.65 -1.50 -8.72
N THR A 328 -5.20 -2.54 -9.43
CA THR A 328 -5.34 -2.61 -10.90
C THR A 328 -6.79 -2.59 -11.38
N ARG A 329 -7.71 -3.18 -10.60
CA ARG A 329 -9.17 -3.10 -10.86
C ARG A 329 -9.70 -1.67 -10.88
N ASP A 330 -9.20 -0.80 -10.00
CA ASP A 330 -9.65 0.60 -9.92
C ASP A 330 -9.15 1.39 -11.14
N VAL A 331 -7.95 1.05 -11.62
CA VAL A 331 -7.37 1.64 -12.84
C VAL A 331 -8.16 1.22 -14.08
N ARG A 332 -8.61 -0.04 -14.12
CA ARG A 332 -9.39 -0.61 -15.23
C ARG A 332 -10.88 -0.23 -15.19
N GLY A 333 -11.40 0.10 -14.00
CA GLY A 333 -12.83 0.34 -13.78
C GLY A 333 -13.66 -0.95 -13.64
N ASP A 334 -13.03 -2.03 -13.17
CA ASP A 334 -13.59 -3.39 -13.04
C ASP A 334 -14.21 -3.69 -11.65
#